data_AF-A0A5B0WMI0-F1
#
_entry.id   AF-A0A5B0WMI0-F1
#
_cell.length_a   1.000
_cell.length_b   1.000
_cell.length_c   1.000
_cell.angle_alpha   90.00
_cell.angle_beta   90.00
_cell.angle_gamma   90.00
#
_symmetry.space_group_name_H-M   'P 1'
#
loop_
_entity.id
_entity.type
_entity.pdbx_description
1 polymer ?
#
loop_
_entity_poly.entity_id
_entity_poly.type
_entity_poly.pdbx_seq_one_letter_code
_entity_poly.pdbx_strand_id
1 'polypeptide(L)'
;MSIPKLSSYDLPVAEGLPTNKVNWSLDKNRAALLIHDMQNYFLNFWEENSPLINQVVANIARLIETCRENGIPVFYSAQPNQQSDEDRALLNDMWGPGLNCHPERQKIIDALAPQAGDTVMDKWRYSAFQRTDFEQQLKIVGRDQLIICGVYAHIGCLMTATDAFMRDIQPFIVADAVADFSYEEHMMALKYTAGRCGRVETTEQLLVALNAKQVQWNKTRLKGLLLPLLDEDSGDISDDENLLDYGLDSVRIMSLISHWRQQGYEVDFISLMKNPTINGWMTLFTESQGA
;
A
#
# COMPACT_ATOMS: atom_id res chain seq x y z
N MET A 1 -13.18 -28.25 8.57
CA MET A 1 -12.56 -28.89 7.37
C MET A 1 -11.14 -28.36 7.26
N SER A 2 -10.14 -29.18 6.93
CA SER A 2 -8.79 -28.64 6.67
C SER A 2 -8.78 -27.87 5.35
N ILE A 3 -7.74 -27.04 5.13
CA ILE A 3 -7.50 -26.42 3.83
C ILE A 3 -7.39 -27.53 2.75
N PRO A 4 -8.07 -27.41 1.60
CA PRO A 4 -8.01 -28.41 0.54
C PRO A 4 -6.66 -28.38 -0.17
N LYS A 5 -6.34 -29.43 -0.94
CA LYS A 5 -5.24 -29.36 -1.90
C LYS A 5 -5.61 -28.36 -2.99
N LEU A 6 -4.70 -27.47 -3.33
CA LEU A 6 -4.90 -26.35 -4.24
C LEU A 6 -4.17 -26.59 -5.56
N SER A 7 -4.75 -26.09 -6.64
CA SER A 7 -4.17 -26.14 -7.98
C SER A 7 -3.70 -24.75 -8.40
N SER A 8 -2.67 -24.71 -9.24
CA SER A 8 -2.22 -23.46 -9.85
C SER A 8 -3.28 -22.90 -10.81
N TYR A 9 -3.31 -21.58 -10.93
CA TYR A 9 -4.10 -20.82 -11.91
C TYR A 9 -3.29 -19.60 -12.37
N ASP A 10 -3.70 -18.97 -13.46
CA ASP A 10 -3.05 -17.77 -13.99
C ASP A 10 -3.37 -16.54 -13.13
N LEU A 11 -2.34 -15.80 -12.72
CA LEU A 11 -2.52 -14.59 -11.92
C LEU A 11 -3.30 -13.51 -12.69
N PRO A 12 -4.10 -12.68 -11.98
CA PRO A 12 -4.74 -11.52 -12.58
C PRO A 12 -3.72 -10.56 -13.18
N VAL A 13 -3.99 -10.08 -14.40
CA VAL A 13 -3.20 -9.04 -15.09
C VAL A 13 -3.89 -7.69 -15.00
N ALA A 14 -3.15 -6.61 -15.23
CA ALA A 14 -3.62 -5.22 -15.07
C ALA A 14 -4.93 -4.94 -15.83
N GLU A 15 -5.07 -5.45 -17.05
CA GLU A 15 -6.26 -5.27 -17.89
C GLU A 15 -7.51 -5.96 -17.34
N GLY A 16 -7.32 -6.99 -16.49
CA GLY A 16 -8.39 -7.77 -15.86
C GLY A 16 -8.80 -7.24 -14.48
N LEU A 17 -8.12 -6.22 -13.96
CA LEU A 17 -8.38 -5.72 -12.61
C LEU A 17 -9.68 -4.88 -12.53
N PRO A 18 -10.40 -4.95 -11.40
CA PRO A 18 -11.56 -4.09 -11.18
C PRO A 18 -11.15 -2.61 -11.07
N THR A 19 -12.03 -1.71 -11.51
CA THR A 19 -11.82 -0.27 -11.31
C THR A 19 -11.92 0.09 -9.82
N ASN A 20 -10.86 0.72 -9.30
CA ASN A 20 -10.83 1.24 -7.94
C ASN A 20 -11.84 2.39 -7.77
N LYS A 21 -12.62 2.37 -6.68
CA LYS A 21 -13.57 3.44 -6.34
C LYS A 21 -12.87 4.70 -5.80
N VAL A 22 -11.71 4.50 -5.16
CA VAL A 22 -10.89 5.55 -4.56
C VAL A 22 -9.67 5.84 -5.44
N ASN A 23 -9.12 7.05 -5.34
CA ASN A 23 -7.98 7.52 -6.12
C ASN A 23 -6.72 7.79 -5.28
N TRP A 24 -6.56 7.12 -4.14
CA TRP A 24 -5.42 7.33 -3.24
C TRP A 24 -4.09 7.01 -3.93
N SER A 25 -3.15 7.94 -3.95
CA SER A 25 -1.79 7.68 -4.44
C SER A 25 -0.97 7.01 -3.35
N LEU A 26 -0.15 6.03 -3.73
CA LEU A 26 0.83 5.46 -2.81
C LEU A 26 1.93 6.48 -2.54
N ASP A 27 2.22 6.71 -1.26
CA ASP A 27 3.26 7.60 -0.77
C ASP A 27 4.24 6.79 0.09
N LYS A 28 5.49 6.72 -0.35
CA LYS A 28 6.55 5.96 0.33
C LYS A 28 6.82 6.42 1.77
N ASN A 29 6.52 7.68 2.10
CA ASN A 29 6.68 8.20 3.46
C ASN A 29 5.52 7.80 4.38
N ARG A 30 4.41 7.33 3.81
CA ARG A 30 3.20 6.90 4.54
C ARG A 30 2.95 5.40 4.49
N ALA A 31 3.60 4.70 3.56
CA ALA A 31 3.44 3.28 3.34
C ALA A 31 4.18 2.40 4.35
N ALA A 32 3.60 1.24 4.61
CA ALA A 32 4.21 0.06 5.18
C ALA A 32 3.85 -1.16 4.31
N LEU A 33 4.71 -2.19 4.29
CA LEU A 33 4.48 -3.45 3.59
C LEU A 33 4.12 -4.56 4.57
N LEU A 34 3.05 -5.31 4.32
CA LEU A 34 2.67 -6.52 5.04
C LEU A 34 2.78 -7.75 4.16
N ILE A 35 3.64 -8.68 4.58
CA ILE A 35 3.76 -10.04 4.04
C ILE A 35 2.87 -10.97 4.88
N HIS A 36 1.69 -11.25 4.36
CA HIS A 36 0.64 -11.93 5.09
C HIS A 36 0.77 -13.47 4.99
N ASP A 37 1.09 -14.11 6.12
CA ASP A 37 1.04 -15.55 6.35
C ASP A 37 1.80 -16.40 5.29
N MET A 38 2.95 -15.91 4.79
CA MET A 38 3.82 -16.61 3.83
C MET A 38 4.69 -17.72 4.48
N GLN A 39 4.06 -18.56 5.30
CA GLN A 39 4.67 -19.68 6.01
C GLN A 39 4.64 -20.95 5.16
N ASN A 40 5.64 -21.82 5.34
CA ASN A 40 5.73 -23.11 4.63
C ASN A 40 4.43 -23.93 4.74
N TYR A 41 3.75 -23.89 5.89
CA TYR A 41 2.49 -24.61 6.10
C TYR A 41 1.41 -24.24 5.09
N PHE A 42 1.21 -22.94 4.82
CA PHE A 42 0.15 -22.47 3.93
C PHE A 42 0.47 -22.70 2.46
N LEU A 43 1.74 -22.56 2.07
CA LEU A 43 2.14 -22.76 0.68
C LEU A 43 2.20 -24.25 0.28
N ASN A 44 2.38 -25.15 1.25
CA ASN A 44 2.41 -26.59 1.01
C ASN A 44 1.03 -27.20 0.67
N PHE A 45 -0.04 -26.40 0.60
CA PHE A 45 -1.33 -26.85 0.08
C PHE A 45 -1.41 -26.82 -1.45
N TRP A 46 -0.56 -26.04 -2.13
CA TRP A 46 -0.38 -26.14 -3.57
C TRP A 46 0.55 -27.30 -3.95
N GLU A 47 0.55 -27.65 -5.23
CA GLU A 47 1.50 -28.60 -5.79
C GLU A 47 2.95 -28.14 -5.65
N GLU A 48 3.86 -29.11 -5.52
CA GLU A 48 5.30 -28.85 -5.49
C GLU A 48 5.72 -28.15 -6.79
N ASN A 49 6.53 -27.10 -6.67
CA ASN A 49 6.94 -26.24 -7.79
C ASN A 49 5.76 -25.56 -8.53
N SER A 50 4.65 -25.27 -7.84
CA SER A 50 3.53 -24.50 -8.38
C SER A 50 4.02 -23.22 -9.10
N PRO A 51 3.76 -23.06 -10.40
CA PRO A 51 4.15 -21.85 -11.14
C PRO A 51 3.48 -20.59 -10.58
N LEU A 52 2.24 -20.72 -10.10
CA LEU A 52 1.50 -19.66 -9.41
C LEU A 52 2.27 -19.17 -8.17
N ILE A 53 2.63 -20.09 -7.27
CA ILE A 53 3.33 -19.72 -6.03
C ILE A 53 4.72 -19.18 -6.32
N ASN A 54 5.45 -19.75 -7.28
CA ASN A 54 6.75 -19.24 -7.68
C ASN A 54 6.66 -17.78 -8.16
N GLN A 55 5.65 -17.44 -8.96
CA GLN A 55 5.45 -16.08 -9.46
C GLN A 55 5.03 -15.13 -8.33
N VAL A 56 4.12 -15.53 -7.44
CA VAL A 56 3.71 -14.73 -6.27
C VAL A 56 4.91 -14.45 -5.37
N VAL A 57 5.72 -15.47 -5.06
CA VAL A 57 6.92 -15.31 -4.24
C VAL A 57 7.93 -14.38 -4.90
N ALA A 58 8.15 -14.50 -6.22
CA ALA A 58 9.04 -13.59 -6.95
C ALA A 58 8.56 -12.13 -6.90
N ASN A 59 7.25 -11.91 -7.05
CA ASN A 59 6.67 -10.57 -6.95
C ASN A 59 6.78 -10.00 -5.54
N ILE A 60 6.52 -10.80 -4.50
CA ILE A 60 6.69 -10.38 -3.11
C ILE A 60 8.16 -10.03 -2.81
N ALA A 61 9.11 -10.83 -3.30
CA ALA A 61 10.53 -10.54 -3.10
C ALA A 61 10.93 -9.18 -3.69
N ARG A 62 10.42 -8.84 -4.88
CA ARG A 62 10.63 -7.53 -5.52
C ARG A 62 10.01 -6.39 -4.72
N LEU A 63 8.79 -6.57 -4.18
CA LEU A 63 8.15 -5.58 -3.31
C LEU A 63 8.97 -5.34 -2.04
N ILE A 64 9.47 -6.41 -1.41
CA ILE A 64 10.30 -6.32 -0.22
C ILE A 64 11.58 -5.53 -0.51
N GLU A 65 12.30 -5.87 -1.58
CA GLU A 65 13.53 -5.18 -1.98
C GLU A 65 13.29 -3.69 -2.20
N THR A 66 12.32 -3.34 -3.04
CA THR A 66 11.99 -1.93 -3.33
C THR A 66 11.49 -1.18 -2.11
N CYS A 67 10.73 -1.82 -1.22
CA CYS A 67 10.29 -1.19 0.03
C CYS A 67 11.49 -0.86 0.93
N ARG A 68 12.43 -1.80 1.10
CA ARG A 68 13.64 -1.57 1.89
C ARG A 68 14.51 -0.46 1.30
N GLU A 69 14.70 -0.44 -0.02
CA GLU A 69 15.44 0.63 -0.72
C GLU A 69 14.82 2.02 -0.52
N ASN A 70 13.49 2.08 -0.34
CA ASN A 70 12.75 3.32 -0.14
C ASN A 70 12.48 3.64 1.35
N GLY A 71 13.03 2.88 2.30
CA GLY A 71 12.83 3.10 3.74
C GLY A 71 11.39 2.84 4.22
N ILE A 72 10.64 2.00 3.49
CA ILE A 72 9.31 1.54 3.84
C ILE A 72 9.45 0.35 4.81
N PRO A 73 8.86 0.39 6.02
CA PRO A 73 8.96 -0.69 6.99
C PRO A 73 8.22 -1.95 6.49
N VAL A 74 8.84 -3.12 6.72
CA VAL A 74 8.31 -4.42 6.32
C VAL A 74 7.85 -5.21 7.54
N PHE A 75 6.60 -5.64 7.50
CA PHE A 75 5.94 -6.45 8.52
C PHE A 75 5.58 -7.81 7.95
N TYR A 76 5.65 -8.84 8.79
CA TYR A 76 5.22 -10.19 8.49
C TYR A 76 4.16 -10.60 9.50
N SER A 77 3.13 -11.30 9.05
CA SER A 77 2.27 -12.06 9.95
C SER A 77 2.62 -13.55 9.87
N ALA A 78 2.70 -14.20 11.02
CA ALA A 78 2.98 -15.62 11.11
C ALA A 78 2.11 -16.24 12.20
N GLN A 79 1.33 -17.28 11.88
CA GLN A 79 0.63 -18.03 12.91
C GLN A 79 1.65 -18.69 13.85
N PRO A 80 1.43 -18.62 15.18
CA PRO A 80 2.34 -19.24 16.13
C PRO A 80 2.18 -20.77 16.13
N ASN A 81 3.26 -21.44 16.51
CA ASN A 81 3.43 -22.89 16.47
C ASN A 81 2.61 -23.60 17.55
N GLN A 82 2.24 -22.88 18.61
CA GLN A 82 1.50 -23.37 19.75
C GLN A 82 0.32 -22.43 20.01
N GLN A 83 -0.88 -22.90 19.71
CA GLN A 83 -2.12 -22.20 20.03
C GLN A 83 -2.94 -23.10 20.96
N SER A 84 -3.26 -22.64 22.17
CA SER A 84 -4.19 -23.36 23.04
C SER A 84 -5.58 -23.43 22.39
N ASP A 85 -6.42 -24.38 22.81
CA ASP A 85 -7.80 -24.46 22.31
C ASP A 85 -8.61 -23.18 22.62
N GLU A 86 -8.31 -22.52 23.74
CA GLU A 86 -8.92 -21.26 24.13
C GLU A 86 -8.47 -20.09 23.24
N ASP A 87 -7.17 -20.01 22.93
CA ASP A 87 -6.65 -18.95 22.07
C ASP A 87 -7.09 -19.13 20.63
N ARG A 88 -7.07 -20.38 20.13
CA ARG A 88 -7.48 -20.73 18.77
C ARG A 88 -9.00 -20.63 18.59
N ALA A 89 -9.76 -20.99 19.62
CA ALA A 89 -11.21 -20.87 19.69
C ALA A 89 -11.91 -21.42 18.42
N LEU A 90 -12.83 -20.65 17.83
CA LEU A 90 -13.66 -21.04 16.69
C LEU A 90 -12.89 -21.37 15.40
N LEU A 91 -11.58 -21.07 15.33
CA LEU A 91 -10.74 -21.54 14.23
C LEU A 91 -10.60 -23.06 14.24
N ASN A 92 -10.72 -23.70 15.41
CA ASN A 92 -10.74 -25.15 15.53
C ASN A 92 -11.93 -25.77 14.80
N ASP A 93 -13.13 -25.21 14.96
CA ASP A 93 -14.33 -25.70 14.28
C ASP A 93 -14.21 -25.54 12.75
N MET A 94 -13.71 -24.38 12.31
CA MET A 94 -13.62 -24.06 10.87
C MET A 94 -12.51 -24.84 10.17
N TRP A 95 -11.29 -24.80 10.70
CA TRP A 95 -10.06 -25.24 10.03
C TRP A 95 -9.37 -26.44 10.69
N GLY A 96 -9.93 -26.95 11.79
CA GLY A 96 -9.28 -27.95 12.62
C GLY A 96 -8.02 -27.42 13.31
N PRO A 97 -7.08 -28.30 13.69
CA PRO A 97 -5.89 -27.90 14.45
C PRO A 97 -4.92 -27.04 13.64
N GLY A 98 -5.02 -27.06 12.30
CA GLY A 98 -4.21 -26.23 11.42
C GLY A 98 -2.70 -26.46 11.60
N LEU A 99 -1.96 -25.35 11.68
CA LEU A 99 -0.50 -25.34 11.85
C LEU A 99 -0.02 -26.02 13.16
N ASN A 100 -0.84 -26.09 14.22
CA ASN A 100 -0.43 -26.72 15.49
C ASN A 100 0.05 -28.17 15.32
N CYS A 101 -0.46 -28.89 14.31
CA CYS A 101 -0.04 -30.27 14.00
C CYS A 101 1.19 -30.36 13.07
N HIS A 102 1.73 -29.22 12.62
CA HIS A 102 2.84 -29.11 11.67
C HIS A 102 3.86 -28.02 12.08
N PRO A 103 4.38 -28.04 13.32
CA PRO A 103 5.26 -26.99 13.83
C PRO A 103 6.56 -26.84 13.01
N GLU A 104 6.99 -27.89 12.31
CA GLU A 104 8.15 -27.86 11.41
C GLU A 104 7.94 -26.95 10.18
N ARG A 105 6.68 -26.62 9.86
CA ARG A 105 6.29 -25.79 8.70
C ARG A 105 5.92 -24.37 9.10
N GLN A 106 6.18 -23.96 10.34
CA GLN A 106 5.79 -22.65 10.84
C GLN A 106 6.61 -21.50 10.24
N LYS A 107 7.86 -21.74 9.84
CA LYS A 107 8.71 -20.65 9.36
C LYS A 107 8.15 -20.00 8.09
N ILE A 108 8.34 -18.69 7.97
CA ILE A 108 8.28 -17.99 6.68
C ILE A 108 9.21 -18.70 5.70
N ILE A 109 8.81 -18.82 4.44
CA ILE A 109 9.62 -19.49 3.43
C ILE A 109 10.98 -18.81 3.26
N ASP A 110 12.01 -19.61 2.96
CA ASP A 110 13.40 -19.12 2.89
C ASP A 110 13.58 -17.99 1.87
N ALA A 111 12.87 -18.05 0.74
CA ALA A 111 12.92 -17.03 -0.31
C ALA A 111 12.42 -15.65 0.15
N LEU A 112 11.60 -15.59 1.21
CA LEU A 112 11.04 -14.36 1.78
C LEU A 112 11.48 -14.15 3.23
N ALA A 113 12.56 -14.82 3.65
CA ALA A 113 13.01 -14.80 5.04
C ALA A 113 13.17 -13.35 5.56
N PRO A 114 12.61 -13.05 6.74
CA PRO A 114 12.77 -11.75 7.37
C PRO A 114 14.25 -11.41 7.58
N GLN A 115 14.60 -10.14 7.37
CA GLN A 115 15.92 -9.58 7.60
C GLN A 115 15.94 -8.69 8.84
N ALA A 116 17.14 -8.28 9.26
CA ALA A 116 17.30 -7.33 10.36
C ALA A 116 16.59 -6.01 10.01
N GLY A 117 15.71 -5.55 10.91
CA GLY A 117 14.88 -4.36 10.73
C GLY A 117 13.45 -4.67 10.31
N ASP A 118 13.16 -5.88 9.82
CA ASP A 118 11.78 -6.31 9.60
C ASP A 118 11.11 -6.73 10.92
N THR A 119 9.79 -6.67 10.96
CA THR A 119 9.00 -7.07 12.14
C THR A 119 8.15 -8.30 11.83
N VAL A 120 8.22 -9.33 12.67
CA VAL A 120 7.39 -10.54 12.54
C VAL A 120 6.39 -10.58 13.70
N MET A 121 5.11 -10.63 13.38
CA MET A 121 4.01 -10.59 14.34
C MET A 121 3.31 -11.95 14.44
N ASP A 122 3.01 -12.36 15.67
CA ASP A 122 2.19 -13.55 15.91
C ASP A 122 0.74 -13.30 15.47
N LYS A 123 0.26 -14.14 14.56
CA LYS A 123 -1.04 -14.01 13.92
C LYS A 123 -2.08 -14.94 14.53
N TRP A 124 -3.10 -14.36 15.16
CA TRP A 124 -4.11 -15.14 15.89
C TRP A 124 -5.46 -15.30 15.17
N ARG A 125 -5.82 -14.38 14.28
CA ARG A 125 -7.12 -14.33 13.57
C ARG A 125 -6.90 -13.95 12.11
N TYR A 126 -7.96 -13.87 11.31
CA TYR A 126 -7.83 -13.53 9.88
C TYR A 126 -7.23 -12.15 9.66
N SER A 127 -7.67 -11.13 10.39
CA SER A 127 -7.07 -9.79 10.33
C SER A 127 -5.74 -9.75 11.08
N ALA A 128 -4.72 -9.12 10.49
CA ALA A 128 -3.41 -8.90 11.10
C ALA A 128 -3.44 -7.93 12.29
N PHE A 129 -4.52 -7.18 12.49
CA PHE A 129 -4.71 -6.27 13.62
C PHE A 129 -5.32 -6.95 14.86
N GLN A 130 -5.91 -8.13 14.70
CA GLN A 130 -6.67 -8.76 15.77
C GLN A 130 -5.74 -9.53 16.71
N ARG A 131 -5.69 -9.07 17.97
CA ARG A 131 -4.79 -9.57 19.03
C ARG A 131 -3.30 -9.37 18.70
N THR A 132 -3.00 -8.27 18.04
CA THR A 132 -1.63 -7.80 17.79
C THR A 132 -1.53 -6.33 18.20
N ASP A 133 -0.32 -5.82 18.30
CA ASP A 133 -0.01 -4.41 18.46
C ASP A 133 0.22 -3.71 17.11
N PHE A 134 -0.18 -4.33 15.99
CA PHE A 134 0.17 -3.87 14.64
C PHE A 134 -0.27 -2.42 14.35
N GLU A 135 -1.48 -2.03 14.76
CA GLU A 135 -1.96 -0.65 14.60
C GLU A 135 -1.08 0.35 15.38
N GLN A 136 -0.65 -0.02 16.59
CA GLN A 136 0.21 0.83 17.42
C GLN A 136 1.59 0.96 16.77
N GLN A 137 2.14 -0.13 16.25
CA GLN A 137 3.41 -0.11 15.52
C GLN A 137 3.34 0.80 14.29
N LEU A 138 2.30 0.70 13.46
CA LEU A 138 2.10 1.60 12.31
C LEU A 138 2.00 3.07 12.73
N LYS A 139 1.29 3.37 13.83
CA LYS A 139 1.21 4.73 14.38
C LYS A 139 2.57 5.25 14.86
N ILE A 140 3.36 4.41 15.54
CA ILE A 140 4.71 4.77 16.03
C ILE A 140 5.64 5.13 14.87
N VAL A 141 5.58 4.38 13.76
CA VAL A 141 6.41 4.64 12.57
C VAL A 141 5.78 5.64 11.59
N GLY A 142 4.63 6.24 11.95
CA GLY A 142 3.95 7.29 11.19
C GLY A 142 3.36 6.82 9.86
N ARG A 143 2.90 5.57 9.76
CA ARG A 143 2.40 4.98 8.51
C ARG A 143 0.90 4.75 8.55
N ASP A 144 0.20 5.23 7.53
CA ASP A 144 -1.25 5.12 7.36
C ASP A 144 -1.66 4.60 5.96
N GLN A 145 -0.70 4.05 5.22
CA GLN A 145 -0.94 3.25 4.02
C GLN A 145 -0.34 1.86 4.20
N LEU A 146 -1.08 0.83 3.78
CA LEU A 146 -0.67 -0.56 3.96
C LEU A 146 -0.71 -1.33 2.64
N ILE A 147 0.45 -1.71 2.15
CA ILE A 147 0.61 -2.61 1.01
C ILE A 147 0.46 -4.05 1.52
N ILE A 148 -0.44 -4.83 0.94
CA ILE A 148 -0.79 -6.18 1.40
C ILE A 148 -0.51 -7.18 0.28
N CYS A 149 0.35 -8.15 0.58
CA CYS A 149 0.64 -9.30 -0.26
C CYS A 149 0.68 -10.58 0.59
N GLY A 150 0.61 -11.75 -0.05
CA GLY A 150 0.64 -13.06 0.63
C GLY A 150 -0.65 -13.87 0.48
N VAL A 151 -0.97 -14.72 1.45
CA VAL A 151 -2.07 -15.70 1.36
C VAL A 151 -2.98 -15.73 2.59
N TYR A 152 -4.25 -16.13 2.48
CA TYR A 152 -5.03 -16.29 1.25
C TYR A 152 -5.80 -15.00 0.95
N ALA A 153 -5.92 -14.64 -0.34
CA ALA A 153 -6.43 -13.34 -0.77
C ALA A 153 -7.81 -13.00 -0.16
N HIS A 154 -8.81 -13.89 -0.27
CA HIS A 154 -10.17 -13.63 0.22
C HIS A 154 -10.38 -13.81 1.72
N ILE A 155 -9.41 -14.41 2.43
CA ILE A 155 -9.51 -14.68 3.87
C ILE A 155 -8.70 -13.65 4.64
N GLY A 156 -7.40 -13.91 4.82
CA GLY A 156 -6.56 -13.10 5.70
C GLY A 156 -6.26 -11.73 5.12
N CYS A 157 -5.88 -11.68 3.84
CA CYS A 157 -5.53 -10.43 3.17
C CYS A 157 -6.74 -9.49 3.08
N LEU A 158 -7.90 -9.99 2.61
CA LEU A 158 -9.13 -9.20 2.51
C LEU A 158 -9.65 -8.73 3.88
N MET A 159 -9.64 -9.60 4.90
CA MET A 159 -10.07 -9.20 6.24
C MET A 159 -9.12 -8.17 6.85
N THR A 160 -7.82 -8.30 6.62
CA THR A 160 -6.83 -7.29 7.04
C THR A 160 -7.04 -5.97 6.31
N ALA A 161 -7.28 -5.99 4.99
CA ALA A 161 -7.58 -4.77 4.23
C ALA A 161 -8.85 -4.08 4.74
N THR A 162 -9.91 -4.85 5.01
CA THR A 162 -11.16 -4.30 5.55
C THR A 162 -10.96 -3.71 6.95
N ASP A 163 -10.18 -4.37 7.81
CA ASP A 163 -9.87 -3.88 9.16
C ASP A 163 -8.95 -2.65 9.13
N ALA A 164 -7.95 -2.61 8.24
CA ALA A 164 -7.11 -1.43 7.99
C ALA A 164 -7.97 -0.22 7.59
N PHE A 165 -8.88 -0.40 6.63
CA PHE A 165 -9.80 0.63 6.19
C PHE A 165 -10.65 1.20 7.33
N MET A 166 -11.15 0.35 8.22
CA MET A 166 -11.94 0.76 9.40
C MET A 166 -11.10 1.46 10.48
N ARG A 167 -9.76 1.40 10.38
CA ARG A 167 -8.80 2.04 11.29
C ARG A 167 -8.14 3.26 10.66
N ASP A 168 -8.74 3.82 9.62
CA ASP A 168 -8.24 4.98 8.87
C ASP A 168 -6.87 4.75 8.18
N ILE A 169 -6.50 3.48 7.94
CA ILE A 169 -5.30 3.09 7.17
C ILE A 169 -5.76 2.72 5.75
N GLN A 170 -5.09 3.24 4.72
CA GLN A 170 -5.43 2.99 3.32
C GLN A 170 -4.80 1.68 2.83
N PRO A 171 -5.57 0.60 2.58
CA PRO A 171 -5.02 -0.65 2.11
C PRO A 171 -4.85 -0.68 0.58
N PHE A 172 -3.75 -1.30 0.15
CA PHE A 172 -3.40 -1.57 -1.24
C PHE A 172 -3.13 -3.07 -1.37
N ILE A 173 -4.09 -3.84 -1.90
CA ILE A 173 -3.85 -5.26 -2.21
C ILE A 173 -3.11 -5.36 -3.54
N VAL A 174 -2.02 -6.11 -3.55
CA VAL A 174 -1.20 -6.33 -4.74
C VAL A 174 -1.70 -7.58 -5.48
N ALA A 175 -2.44 -7.39 -6.57
CA ALA A 175 -3.22 -8.41 -7.25
C ALA A 175 -2.41 -9.61 -7.75
N ASP A 176 -1.18 -9.39 -8.18
CA ASP A 176 -0.25 -10.43 -8.66
C ASP A 176 0.77 -10.87 -7.59
N ALA A 177 0.63 -10.38 -6.36
CA ALA A 177 1.44 -10.80 -5.20
C ALA A 177 0.56 -11.36 -4.07
N VAL A 178 -0.67 -11.76 -4.38
CA VAL A 178 -1.51 -12.60 -3.52
C VAL A 178 -1.90 -13.88 -4.25
N ALA A 179 -2.14 -14.95 -3.49
CA ALA A 179 -2.72 -16.19 -4.01
C ALA A 179 -3.92 -16.62 -3.16
N ASP A 180 -4.76 -17.48 -3.73
CA ASP A 180 -5.98 -17.94 -3.13
C ASP A 180 -6.30 -19.39 -3.49
N PHE A 181 -7.38 -19.94 -2.91
CA PHE A 181 -7.83 -21.30 -3.19
C PHE A 181 -8.27 -21.49 -4.65
N SER A 182 -8.81 -20.45 -5.26
CA SER A 182 -9.26 -20.43 -6.66
C SER A 182 -9.08 -19.05 -7.28
N TYR A 183 -9.07 -18.99 -8.62
CA TYR A 183 -9.04 -17.72 -9.34
C TYR A 183 -10.30 -16.89 -9.07
N GLU A 184 -11.45 -17.55 -8.89
CA GLU A 184 -12.73 -16.92 -8.60
C GLU A 184 -12.72 -16.21 -7.23
N GLU A 185 -12.22 -16.87 -6.18
CA GLU A 185 -12.09 -16.29 -4.85
C GLU A 185 -11.05 -15.17 -4.82
N HIS A 186 -9.93 -15.36 -5.54
CA HIS A 186 -8.94 -14.31 -5.74
C HIS A 186 -9.59 -13.06 -6.35
N MET A 187 -10.25 -13.19 -7.51
CA MET A 187 -10.90 -12.07 -8.17
C MET A 187 -12.03 -11.46 -7.34
N MET A 188 -12.73 -12.25 -6.52
CA MET A 188 -13.73 -11.75 -5.58
C MET A 188 -13.09 -10.83 -4.53
N ALA A 189 -11.95 -11.23 -3.94
CA ALA A 189 -11.22 -10.41 -2.98
C ALA A 189 -10.79 -9.07 -3.58
N LEU A 190 -10.29 -9.09 -4.82
CA LEU A 190 -9.89 -7.88 -5.54
C LEU A 190 -11.10 -6.96 -5.81
N LYS A 191 -12.21 -7.52 -6.32
CA LYS A 191 -13.45 -6.76 -6.58
C LYS A 191 -14.02 -6.14 -5.31
N TYR A 192 -14.03 -6.88 -4.20
CA TYR A 192 -14.48 -6.38 -2.92
C TYR A 192 -13.59 -5.21 -2.47
N THR A 193 -12.27 -5.41 -2.49
CA THR A 193 -11.30 -4.39 -2.07
C THR A 193 -11.48 -3.10 -2.84
N ALA A 194 -11.38 -3.16 -4.18
CA ALA A 194 -11.52 -2.00 -5.07
C ALA A 194 -12.84 -1.25 -4.89
N GLY A 195 -13.91 -1.97 -4.55
CA GLY A 195 -15.25 -1.40 -4.39
C GLY A 195 -15.60 -0.92 -2.99
N ARG A 196 -14.92 -1.40 -1.93
CA ARG A 196 -15.42 -1.27 -0.55
C ARG A 196 -14.39 -0.79 0.47
N CYS A 197 -13.12 -1.14 0.33
CA CYS A 197 -12.17 -0.89 1.41
C CYS A 197 -10.77 -0.48 0.97
N GLY A 198 -10.41 -0.51 -0.31
CA GLY A 198 -9.02 -0.28 -0.71
C GLY A 198 -8.79 0.01 -2.18
N ARG A 199 -7.50 0.08 -2.51
CA ARG A 199 -7.01 -0.01 -3.89
C ARG A 199 -6.50 -1.42 -4.18
N VAL A 200 -6.63 -1.79 -5.45
CA VAL A 200 -6.01 -2.97 -6.04
C VAL A 200 -5.07 -2.50 -7.14
N GLU A 201 -3.82 -2.93 -7.07
CA GLU A 201 -2.75 -2.60 -8.03
C GLU A 201 -1.95 -3.86 -8.35
N THR A 202 -1.23 -3.86 -9.47
CA THR A 202 -0.19 -4.87 -9.74
C THR A 202 1.13 -4.50 -9.08
N THR A 203 2.03 -5.47 -8.97
CA THR A 203 3.39 -5.29 -8.49
C THR A 203 4.09 -4.22 -9.32
N GLU A 204 4.03 -4.31 -10.65
CA GLU A 204 4.64 -3.31 -11.54
C GLU A 204 4.11 -1.89 -11.30
N GLN A 205 2.79 -1.72 -11.14
CA GLN A 205 2.20 -0.41 -10.87
C GLN A 205 2.73 0.19 -9.56
N LEU A 206 2.86 -0.62 -8.51
CA LEU A 206 3.43 -0.17 -7.24
C LEU A 206 4.92 0.13 -7.32
N LEU A 207 5.72 -0.73 -7.97
CA LEU A 207 7.15 -0.50 -8.15
C LEU A 207 7.41 0.79 -8.93
N VAL A 208 6.64 1.05 -9.99
CA VAL A 208 6.70 2.32 -10.72
C VAL A 208 6.32 3.48 -9.82
N ALA A 209 5.26 3.37 -9.01
CA ALA A 209 4.86 4.44 -8.10
C ALA A 209 5.91 4.75 -7.02
N LEU A 210 6.55 3.72 -6.46
CA LEU A 210 7.58 3.85 -5.42
C LEU A 210 8.91 4.39 -5.95
N ASN A 211 9.29 3.98 -7.17
CA ASN A 211 10.53 4.42 -7.82
C ASN A 211 10.36 5.66 -8.68
N ALA A 212 9.12 6.11 -8.91
CA ALA A 212 8.87 7.39 -9.52
C ALA A 212 9.56 8.45 -8.67
N LYS A 213 10.56 9.13 -9.25
CA LYS A 213 11.12 10.33 -8.64
C LYS A 213 9.94 11.25 -8.37
N GLN A 214 9.73 11.57 -7.10
CA GLN A 214 8.73 12.54 -6.69
C GLN A 214 8.87 13.73 -7.62
N VAL A 215 7.80 14.05 -8.35
CA VAL A 215 7.84 15.10 -9.34
C VAL A 215 8.29 16.36 -8.62
N GLN A 216 9.53 16.78 -8.85
CA GLN A 216 10.00 18.05 -8.35
C GLN A 216 9.30 19.13 -9.15
N TRP A 217 8.56 19.99 -8.45
CA TRP A 217 8.08 21.22 -9.07
C TRP A 217 9.29 22.01 -9.55
N ASN A 218 9.17 22.54 -10.76
CA ASN A 218 10.11 23.50 -11.33
C ASN A 218 9.29 24.64 -11.93
N LYS A 219 9.96 25.76 -12.22
CA LYS A 219 9.31 26.97 -12.73
C LYS A 219 8.44 26.70 -13.95
N THR A 220 8.96 25.92 -14.91
CA THR A 220 8.25 25.59 -16.14
C THR A 220 6.94 24.86 -15.87
N ARG A 221 6.96 23.87 -14.97
CA ARG A 221 5.78 23.10 -14.59
C ARG A 221 4.77 23.95 -13.82
N LEU A 222 5.25 24.78 -12.89
CA LEU A 222 4.41 25.68 -12.12
C LEU A 222 3.73 26.71 -13.03
N LYS A 223 4.47 27.33 -13.96
CA LYS A 223 3.92 28.22 -14.99
C LYS A 223 2.84 27.53 -15.82
N GLY A 224 3.10 26.31 -16.30
CA GLY A 224 2.13 25.55 -17.09
C GLY A 224 0.83 25.25 -16.33
N LEU A 225 0.88 25.12 -15.00
CA LEU A 225 -0.30 24.95 -14.16
C LEU A 225 -1.03 26.28 -13.89
N LEU A 226 -0.28 27.38 -13.72
CA LEU A 226 -0.84 28.67 -13.35
C LEU A 226 -1.44 29.43 -14.52
N LEU A 227 -0.78 29.46 -15.69
CA LEU A 227 -1.22 30.25 -16.85
C LEU A 227 -2.71 30.03 -17.22
N PRO A 228 -3.26 28.79 -17.23
CA PRO A 228 -4.69 28.58 -17.52
C PRO A 228 -5.64 29.08 -16.42
N LEU A 229 -5.11 29.40 -15.23
CA LEU A 229 -5.87 29.90 -14.07
C LEU A 229 -5.82 31.42 -13.95
N LEU A 230 -5.10 32.11 -14.83
CA LEU A 230 -4.94 33.56 -14.83
C LEU A 230 -5.80 34.17 -15.95
N ASP A 231 -5.99 35.49 -15.91
CA ASP A 231 -6.83 36.19 -16.89
C ASP A 231 -6.23 36.13 -18.32
N GLU A 232 -7.08 36.16 -19.36
CA GLU A 232 -6.69 35.87 -20.77
C GLU A 232 -5.61 36.80 -21.34
N ASP A 233 -5.42 38.00 -20.78
CA ASP A 233 -4.44 39.00 -21.21
C ASP A 233 -3.06 38.88 -20.52
N SER A 234 -2.85 37.82 -19.74
CA SER A 234 -1.69 37.70 -18.84
C SER A 234 -0.33 37.41 -19.51
N GLY A 235 -0.27 37.17 -20.82
CA GLY A 235 0.98 37.14 -21.60
C GLY A 235 2.14 36.33 -20.98
N ASP A 236 3.37 36.84 -21.09
CA ASP A 236 4.60 36.24 -20.53
C ASP A 236 4.89 36.84 -19.15
N ILE A 237 4.25 36.28 -18.11
CA ILE A 237 4.40 36.73 -16.72
C ILE A 237 5.82 36.46 -16.22
N SER A 238 6.43 37.50 -15.65
CA SER A 238 7.75 37.39 -15.02
C SER A 238 7.70 36.52 -13.76
N ASP A 239 8.81 35.86 -13.42
CA ASP A 239 8.87 34.94 -12.29
C ASP A 239 8.64 35.61 -10.91
N ASP A 240 8.83 36.93 -10.84
CA ASP A 240 8.73 37.75 -9.63
C ASP A 240 7.47 38.62 -9.58
N GLU A 241 6.58 38.49 -10.56
CA GLU A 241 5.33 39.23 -10.59
C GLU A 241 4.28 38.60 -9.67
N ASN A 242 3.48 39.48 -9.07
CA ASN A 242 2.43 39.08 -8.14
C ASN A 242 1.25 38.48 -8.91
N LEU A 243 1.04 37.19 -8.72
CA LEU A 243 0.02 36.40 -9.41
C LEU A 243 -1.41 36.87 -9.12
N LEU A 244 -1.64 37.55 -8.00
CA LEU A 244 -2.95 38.12 -7.64
C LEU A 244 -3.36 39.24 -8.60
N ASP A 245 -2.38 39.97 -9.15
CA ASP A 245 -2.63 41.06 -10.10
C ASP A 245 -3.11 40.52 -11.46
N TYR A 246 -2.95 39.22 -11.69
CA TYR A 246 -3.37 38.49 -12.90
C TYR A 246 -4.60 37.60 -12.70
N GLY A 247 -5.40 37.91 -11.68
CA GLY A 247 -6.69 37.24 -11.45
C GLY A 247 -6.61 35.96 -10.63
N LEU A 248 -5.45 35.62 -10.04
CA LEU A 248 -5.38 34.47 -9.15
C LEU A 248 -6.12 34.75 -7.83
N ASP A 249 -7.22 34.04 -7.60
CA ASP A 249 -8.06 34.24 -6.42
C ASP A 249 -7.86 33.16 -5.34
N SER A 250 -8.53 33.36 -4.20
CA SER A 250 -8.43 32.48 -3.03
C SER A 250 -8.95 31.06 -3.31
N VAL A 251 -9.95 30.90 -4.17
CA VAL A 251 -10.55 29.60 -4.49
C VAL A 251 -9.58 28.77 -5.33
N ARG A 252 -8.94 29.39 -6.33
CA ARG A 252 -7.90 28.78 -7.14
C ARG A 252 -6.70 28.36 -6.30
N ILE A 253 -6.24 29.23 -5.40
CA ILE A 253 -5.12 28.94 -4.48
C ILE A 253 -5.46 27.74 -3.57
N MET A 254 -6.66 27.68 -3.01
CA MET A 254 -7.07 26.54 -2.17
C MET A 254 -7.11 25.22 -2.94
N SER A 255 -7.52 25.24 -4.23
CA SER A 255 -7.46 24.08 -5.11
C SER A 255 -6.02 23.62 -5.36
N LEU A 256 -5.11 24.56 -5.63
CA LEU A 256 -3.68 24.28 -5.80
C LEU A 256 -3.03 23.68 -4.55
N ILE A 257 -3.33 24.24 -3.36
CA ILE A 257 -2.87 23.69 -2.08
C ILE A 257 -3.34 22.24 -1.92
N SER A 258 -4.62 21.96 -2.21
CA SER A 258 -5.14 20.60 -2.15
C SER A 258 -4.41 19.66 -3.11
N HIS A 259 -4.12 20.12 -4.32
CA HIS A 259 -3.38 19.35 -5.32
C HIS A 259 -1.94 19.04 -4.88
N TRP A 260 -1.23 20.02 -4.33
CA TRP A 260 0.16 19.83 -3.88
C TRP A 260 0.26 19.00 -2.60
N ARG A 261 -0.70 19.11 -1.68
CA ARG A 261 -0.78 18.22 -0.51
C ARG A 261 -1.00 16.76 -0.90
N GLN A 262 -1.77 16.50 -1.95
CA GLN A 262 -1.91 15.14 -2.50
C GLN A 262 -0.60 14.59 -3.11
N GLN A 263 0.36 15.47 -3.42
CA GLN A 263 1.69 15.12 -3.91
C GLN A 263 2.75 15.11 -2.79
N GLY A 264 2.35 15.28 -1.53
CA GLY A 264 3.22 15.25 -0.36
C GLY A 264 3.90 16.59 -0.04
N TYR A 265 3.49 17.70 -0.64
CA TYR A 265 4.02 19.02 -0.30
C TYR A 265 3.22 19.66 0.84
N GLU A 266 3.89 19.99 1.94
CA GLU A 266 3.31 20.75 3.04
C GLU A 266 3.32 22.26 2.73
N VAL A 267 2.29 22.69 2.00
CA VAL A 267 2.08 24.10 1.67
C VAL A 267 0.76 24.56 2.29
N ASP A 268 0.76 25.79 2.81
CA ASP A 268 -0.41 26.44 3.38
C ASP A 268 -0.69 27.79 2.72
N PHE A 269 -1.91 28.29 2.93
CA PHE A 269 -2.38 29.53 2.32
C PHE A 269 -1.57 30.75 2.78
N ILE A 270 -1.22 30.83 4.06
CA ILE A 270 -0.48 31.97 4.60
C ILE A 270 0.91 32.04 3.99
N SER A 271 1.57 30.89 3.85
CA SER A 271 2.90 30.76 3.25
C SER A 271 2.90 31.18 1.78
N LEU A 272 1.90 30.79 0.99
CA LEU A 272 1.77 31.20 -0.41
C LEU A 272 1.46 32.71 -0.55
N MET A 273 0.65 33.27 0.34
CA MET A 273 0.26 34.68 0.29
C MET A 273 1.36 35.64 0.75
N LYS A 274 2.39 35.16 1.48
CA LYS A 274 3.55 36.00 1.86
C LYS A 274 4.35 36.46 0.63
N ASN A 275 4.46 35.60 -0.38
CA ASN A 275 5.18 35.91 -1.61
C ASN A 275 4.45 35.24 -2.79
N PRO A 276 3.34 35.82 -3.29
CA PRO A 276 2.48 35.25 -4.32
C PRO A 276 3.09 35.36 -5.72
N THR A 277 4.33 34.89 -5.87
CA THR A 277 5.12 34.91 -7.10
C THR A 277 5.58 33.49 -7.44
N ILE A 278 5.94 33.24 -8.69
CA ILE A 278 6.44 31.93 -9.11
C ILE A 278 7.72 31.59 -8.35
N ASN A 279 8.64 32.54 -8.21
CA ASN A 279 9.86 32.35 -7.42
C ASN A 279 9.57 32.11 -5.94
N GLY A 280 8.64 32.87 -5.34
CA GLY A 280 8.25 32.71 -3.94
C GLY A 280 7.61 31.36 -3.64
N TRP A 281 6.84 30.81 -4.57
CA TRP A 281 6.23 29.49 -4.39
C TRP A 281 7.23 28.37 -4.65
N MET A 282 8.16 28.56 -5.59
CA MET A 282 9.25 27.63 -5.82
C MET A 282 10.15 27.43 -4.60
N THR A 283 10.41 28.47 -3.82
CA THR A 283 11.17 28.34 -2.57
C THR A 283 10.43 27.46 -1.55
N LEU A 284 9.11 27.55 -1.47
CA LEU A 284 8.30 26.71 -0.57
C LEU A 284 8.36 25.22 -0.95
N PHE A 285 8.39 24.90 -2.24
CA PHE A 285 8.59 23.52 -2.71
C PHE A 285 9.99 22.98 -2.40
N THR A 286 10.98 23.88 -2.30
CA THR A 286 12.37 23.49 -1.98
C THR A 286 12.54 23.28 -0.48
N GLU A 287 11.91 24.12 0.34
CA GLU A 287 11.92 24.03 1.81
C GLU A 287 11.13 22.80 2.30
N SER A 288 9.99 22.49 1.69
CA SER A 288 9.19 21.31 2.03
C SER A 288 9.80 19.96 1.63
N GLN A 289 10.85 19.95 0.79
CA GLN A 289 11.61 18.73 0.46
C GLN A 289 12.85 18.53 1.35
N GLY A 290 13.25 19.55 2.12
CA GLY A 290 14.46 19.55 2.94
C GLY A 290 14.24 19.30 4.43
N ALA A 291 13.00 19.01 4.85
CA ALA A 291 12.60 18.78 6.23
C ALA A 291 12.26 17.30 6.50
#